data_AF-A0A963SBV2-F1
#
_entry.id   AF-A0A963SBV2-F1
#
_cell.length_a   1.000
_cell.length_b   1.000
_cell.length_c   1.000
_cell.angle_alpha   90.00
_cell.angle_beta   90.00
_cell.angle_gamma   90.00
#
_symmetry.space_group_name_H-M   'P 1'
#
loop_
_entity.id
_entity.type
_entity.pdbx_description
1 polymer ?
#
loop_
_entity_poly.entity_id
_entity_poly.type
_entity_poly.pdbx_seq_one_letter_code
_entity_poly.pdbx_strand_id
1 'polypeptide(L)'
;MESAIAIGKRTTGNWSVVDGETSYIARNLREAYITALDRLAQRNPTLLPALAAIGGKRRRIVAESAQALFPGSPHLAKPERNNWHKLGEWYVDLNLSREQVAKRVKQACLLSNVRYGGELAIKEGLSAL
;
A
#
# COMPACT_ATOMS: atom_id res chain seq x y z
N MET A 1 -5.25 4.99 30.09
CA MET A 1 -4.48 6.15 29.59
C MET A 1 -4.92 6.38 28.16
N GLU A 2 -5.99 7.16 28.00
CA GLU A 2 -6.41 7.68 26.71
C GLU A 2 -5.41 8.74 26.25
N SER A 3 -5.09 8.77 24.97
CA SER A 3 -4.40 9.90 24.36
C SER A 3 -5.07 10.19 23.02
N ALA A 4 -6.01 11.13 23.09
CA ALA A 4 -6.54 11.82 21.93
C ALA A 4 -5.41 12.61 21.24
N ILE A 5 -5.31 12.50 19.92
CA ILE A 5 -4.25 13.15 19.15
C ILE A 5 -4.60 14.63 18.94
N ALA A 6 -3.67 15.50 19.36
CA ALA A 6 -3.72 16.94 19.21
C ALA A 6 -3.83 17.39 17.74
N ILE A 7 -4.88 18.15 17.44
CA ILE A 7 -5.07 18.82 16.15
C ILE A 7 -4.13 20.03 16.11
N GLY A 8 -3.05 19.96 15.33
CA GLY A 8 -2.10 21.08 15.28
C GLY A 8 -0.82 20.83 14.50
N LYS A 9 -0.89 20.37 13.25
CA LYS A 9 0.20 20.56 12.29
C LYS A 9 -0.40 20.59 10.88
N ARG A 10 -0.04 21.59 10.07
CA ARG A 10 -0.41 21.63 8.65
C ARG A 10 0.20 20.41 7.96
N THR A 11 -0.61 19.38 7.75
CA THR A 11 -0.17 18.14 7.12
C THR A 11 -0.38 18.27 5.62
N THR A 12 0.71 18.33 4.86
CA THR A 12 0.70 18.39 3.38
C THR A 12 0.33 17.05 2.73
N GLY A 13 -0.59 16.30 3.33
CA GLY A 13 -1.07 15.01 2.84
C GLY A 13 -2.59 14.92 2.93
N ASN A 14 -3.25 14.93 1.77
CA ASN A 14 -4.69 14.64 1.66
C ASN A 14 -4.95 13.13 1.67
N TRP A 15 -4.12 12.31 2.29
CA TRP A 15 -4.30 10.86 2.27
C TRP A 15 -4.13 10.26 3.67
N SER A 16 -4.95 9.27 3.97
CA SER A 16 -4.80 8.48 5.19
C SER A 16 -5.13 7.01 4.96
N VAL A 17 -4.55 6.16 5.79
CA VAL A 17 -4.91 4.75 5.92
C VAL A 17 -5.60 4.57 7.25
N VAL A 18 -6.87 4.20 7.23
CA VAL A 18 -7.60 3.78 8.42
C VAL A 18 -7.40 2.27 8.57
N ASP A 19 -7.04 1.84 9.77
CA ASP A 19 -6.78 0.46 10.14
C ASP A 19 -7.41 0.17 11.52
N GLY A 20 -8.64 -0.33 11.52
CA GLY A 20 -9.50 -0.35 12.71
C GLY A 20 -9.73 1.06 13.24
N GLU A 21 -9.37 1.29 14.50
CA GLU A 21 -9.49 2.60 15.17
C GLU A 21 -8.29 3.52 14.91
N THR A 22 -7.22 2.99 14.30
CA THR A 22 -6.00 3.78 14.06
C THR A 22 -6.03 4.42 12.69
N SER A 23 -5.54 5.67 12.60
CA SER A 23 -5.38 6.40 11.33
C SER A 23 -3.92 6.79 11.12
N TYR A 24 -3.39 6.47 9.93
CA TYR A 24 -2.04 6.78 9.52
C TYR A 24 -2.07 7.84 8.41
N ILE A 25 -1.40 8.97 8.63
CA ILE A 25 -1.31 10.04 7.65
C ILE A 25 -0.30 9.67 6.56
N ALA A 26 -0.67 9.89 5.30
CA ALA A 26 0.18 9.74 4.13
C ALA A 26 0.22 11.05 3.31
N ARG A 27 1.39 11.40 2.76
CA ARG A 27 1.57 12.60 1.93
C ARG A 27 0.90 12.48 0.57
N ASN A 28 0.81 11.26 0.04
CA ASN A 28 0.23 10.97 -1.26
C ASN A 28 -0.30 9.53 -1.31
N LEU A 29 -1.00 9.21 -2.41
CA LEU A 29 -1.56 7.88 -2.63
C LEU A 29 -0.52 6.75 -2.63
N ARG A 30 0.72 6.99 -3.08
CA ARG A 30 1.77 5.96 -3.07
C ARG A 30 2.15 5.58 -1.65
N GLU A 31 2.32 6.58 -0.78
CA GLU A 31 2.62 6.36 0.62
C GLU A 31 1.43 5.68 1.33
N ALA A 32 0.19 6.10 1.05
CA ALA A 32 -0.99 5.43 1.60
C ALA A 32 -1.08 3.96 1.16
N TYR A 33 -0.73 3.66 -0.10
CA TYR A 33 -0.69 2.30 -0.62
C TYR A 33 0.38 1.45 0.06
N ILE A 34 1.60 1.97 0.23
CA ILE A 34 2.68 1.29 0.95
C ILE A 34 2.26 1.00 2.38
N THR A 35 1.75 2.01 3.10
CA THR A 35 1.28 1.87 4.47
C THR A 35 0.19 0.81 4.57
N ALA A 36 -0.82 0.81 3.68
CA ALA A 36 -1.86 -0.20 3.69
C ALA A 36 -1.31 -1.63 3.54
N LEU A 37 -0.36 -1.85 2.62
CA LEU A 37 0.27 -3.16 2.45
C LEU A 37 1.13 -3.57 3.64
N ASP A 38 1.88 -2.63 4.22
CA ASP A 38 2.69 -2.86 5.42
C ASP A 38 1.82 -3.30 6.60
N ARG A 39 0.71 -2.57 6.85
CA ARG A 39 -0.25 -2.92 7.91
C ARG A 39 -0.85 -4.30 7.71
N LEU A 40 -1.24 -4.66 6.48
CA LEU A 40 -1.78 -5.98 6.19
C LEU A 40 -0.72 -7.09 6.29
N ALA A 41 0.53 -6.82 5.90
CA ALA A 41 1.63 -7.80 5.99
C ALA A 41 2.06 -8.06 7.45
N GLN A 42 2.00 -7.04 8.30
CA GLN A 42 2.22 -7.21 9.75
C GLN A 42 1.16 -8.09 10.40
N ARG A 43 -0.09 -8.06 9.91
CA ARG A 43 -1.18 -8.93 10.39
C ARG A 43 -1.11 -10.33 9.82
N ASN A 44 -0.66 -10.45 8.57
CA ASN A 44 -0.62 -11.70 7.83
C ASN A 44 0.75 -11.87 7.14
N PRO A 45 1.70 -12.60 7.77
CA PRO A 45 3.03 -12.82 7.20
C PRO A 45 3.03 -13.54 5.84
N THR A 46 1.96 -14.28 5.50
CA THR A 46 1.86 -14.98 4.20
C THR A 46 1.28 -14.09 3.10
N LEU A 47 0.90 -12.84 3.39
CA LEU A 47 0.29 -11.93 2.43
C LEU A 47 1.20 -11.62 1.25
N LEU A 48 2.46 -11.25 1.49
CA LEU A 48 3.37 -10.85 0.43
C LEU A 48 3.70 -12.03 -0.51
N PRO A 49 3.99 -13.26 -0.01
CA PRO A 49 4.03 -14.45 -0.84
C PRO A 49 2.75 -14.67 -1.67
N ALA A 50 1.56 -14.54 -1.06
CA ALA A 50 0.29 -14.71 -1.77
C ALA A 50 0.07 -13.65 -2.86
N LEU A 51 0.42 -12.39 -2.60
CA LEU A 51 0.35 -11.31 -3.58
C LEU A 51 1.34 -11.49 -4.74
N ALA A 52 2.53 -12.06 -4.47
CA ALA A 52 3.51 -12.36 -5.51
C ALA A 52 2.98 -13.35 -6.54
N ALA A 53 2.10 -14.27 -6.12
CA ALA A 53 1.49 -15.29 -6.99
C ALA A 53 0.39 -14.74 -7.91
N ILE A 54 -0.21 -13.58 -7.61
CA ILE A 54 -1.39 -13.05 -8.35
C ILE A 54 -0.97 -12.03 -9.43
N GLY A 55 0.32 -11.98 -9.78
CA GLY A 55 0.86 -11.09 -10.81
C GLY A 55 0.46 -11.46 -12.24
N GLY A 56 0.41 -10.47 -13.13
CA GLY A 56 0.25 -10.69 -14.56
C GLY A 56 1.58 -10.92 -15.27
N LYS A 57 1.54 -11.35 -16.54
CA LYS A 57 2.75 -11.61 -17.36
C LYS A 57 3.74 -10.43 -17.44
N ARG A 58 3.25 -9.19 -17.30
CA ARG A 58 4.06 -7.97 -17.48
C ARG A 58 4.48 -7.31 -16.18
N ARG A 59 3.69 -7.45 -15.11
CA ARG A 59 3.89 -6.77 -13.83
C ARG A 59 3.34 -7.61 -12.68
N ARG A 60 4.09 -7.63 -11.59
CA ARG A 60 3.65 -8.22 -10.31
C ARG A 60 3.21 -7.12 -9.35
N ILE A 61 2.46 -7.48 -8.32
CA ILE A 61 2.10 -6.55 -7.23
C ILE A 61 3.30 -6.38 -6.31
N VAL A 62 3.88 -7.51 -5.91
CA VAL A 62 5.13 -7.61 -5.16
C VAL A 62 6.07 -8.66 -5.75
N ALA A 63 7.36 -8.55 -5.48
CA ALA A 63 8.38 -9.52 -5.87
C ALA A 63 9.62 -9.43 -4.97
N GLU A 64 10.47 -10.44 -4.94
CA GLU A 64 11.72 -10.46 -4.15
C GLU A 64 12.85 -9.57 -4.74
N SER A 65 12.64 -9.02 -5.95
CA SER A 65 13.56 -8.06 -6.56
C SER A 65 12.81 -7.05 -7.41
N ALA A 66 13.39 -5.86 -7.59
CA ALA A 66 12.86 -4.83 -8.47
C ALA A 66 12.72 -5.32 -9.92
N GLN A 67 13.65 -6.17 -10.39
CA GLN A 67 13.61 -6.74 -11.74
C GLN A 67 12.46 -7.73 -11.90
N ALA A 68 12.25 -8.61 -10.91
CA ALA A 68 11.16 -9.58 -10.93
C ALA A 68 9.77 -8.93 -10.82
N LEU A 69 9.69 -7.68 -10.36
CA LEU A 69 8.45 -6.90 -10.30
C LEU A 69 7.94 -6.49 -11.69
N PHE A 70 8.85 -6.29 -12.66
CA PHE A 70 8.54 -5.79 -14.01
C PHE A 70 9.11 -6.70 -15.12
N PRO A 71 8.72 -7.99 -15.18
CA PRO A 71 9.30 -8.95 -16.14
C PRO A 71 9.07 -8.54 -17.61
N GLY A 72 7.96 -7.86 -17.90
CA GLY A 72 7.66 -7.35 -19.25
C GLY A 72 8.15 -5.91 -19.49
N SER A 73 8.79 -5.27 -18.52
CA SER A 73 9.24 -3.87 -18.63
C SER A 73 10.45 -3.58 -17.71
N PRO A 74 11.61 -4.21 -17.95
CA PRO A 74 12.77 -4.11 -17.04
C PRO A 74 13.27 -2.67 -16.80
N HIS A 75 13.06 -1.76 -17.75
CA HIS A 75 13.41 -0.34 -17.61
C HIS A 75 12.66 0.38 -16.46
N LEU A 76 11.56 -0.18 -15.96
CA LEU A 76 10.82 0.35 -14.82
C LEU A 76 11.44 -0.06 -13.47
N ALA A 77 12.28 -1.09 -13.44
CA ALA A 77 12.97 -1.56 -12.24
C ALA A 77 14.12 -0.64 -11.81
N LYS A 78 14.52 0.32 -12.66
CA LYS A 78 15.65 1.19 -12.38
C LYS A 78 15.36 2.16 -11.22
N PRO A 79 16.28 2.34 -10.25
CA PRO A 79 16.04 3.17 -9.07
C PRO A 79 15.59 4.61 -9.40
N GLU A 80 16.16 5.22 -10.44
CA GLU A 80 15.85 6.59 -10.87
C GLU A 80 14.40 6.79 -11.32
N ARG A 81 13.67 5.71 -11.61
CA ARG A 81 12.26 5.79 -12.01
C ARG A 81 11.30 5.92 -10.83
N ASN A 82 11.73 5.62 -9.61
CA ASN A 82 10.91 5.68 -8.40
C ASN A 82 9.54 4.98 -8.56
N ASN A 83 9.56 3.81 -9.21
CA ASN A 83 8.38 3.02 -9.56
C ASN A 83 8.13 1.87 -8.59
N TRP A 84 8.97 1.71 -7.57
CA TRP A 84 8.86 0.63 -6.60
C TRP A 84 9.29 1.10 -5.20
N HIS A 85 8.88 0.36 -4.18
CA HIS A 85 9.32 0.55 -2.80
C HIS A 85 9.80 -0.78 -2.21
N LYS A 86 10.84 -0.77 -1.39
CA LYS A 86 11.26 -1.94 -0.62
C LYS A 86 10.46 -2.00 0.69
N LEU A 87 9.73 -3.09 0.91
CA LEU A 87 8.92 -3.38 2.10
C LEU A 87 9.42 -4.69 2.71
N GLY A 88 10.28 -4.60 3.74
CA GLY A 88 11.05 -5.75 4.21
C GLY A 88 11.92 -6.31 3.07
N GLU A 89 11.92 -7.63 2.85
CA GLU A 89 12.62 -8.26 1.73
C GLU A 89 11.85 -8.27 0.40
N TRP A 90 10.70 -7.58 0.35
CA TRP A 90 9.86 -7.52 -0.84
C TRP A 90 9.93 -6.15 -1.52
N TYR A 91 9.67 -6.14 -2.82
CA TYR A 91 9.56 -4.96 -3.65
C TYR A 91 8.11 -4.80 -4.09
N VAL A 92 7.55 -3.60 -3.95
CA VAL A 92 6.15 -3.27 -4.25
C VAL A 92 6.08 -2.33 -5.46
N ASP A 93 5.21 -2.60 -6.43
CA ASP A 93 5.01 -1.73 -7.60
C ASP A 93 4.18 -0.50 -7.26
N LEU A 94 4.75 0.70 -7.49
CA LEU A 94 4.14 2.01 -7.27
C LEU A 94 3.72 2.72 -8.56
N ASN A 95 4.01 2.15 -9.73
CA ASN A 95 3.66 2.74 -11.02
C ASN A 95 2.19 2.43 -11.36
N LEU A 96 1.28 3.03 -10.58
CA LEU A 96 -0.13 2.69 -10.54
C LEU A 96 -1.05 3.90 -10.65
N SER A 97 -2.18 3.72 -11.33
CA SER A 97 -3.32 4.61 -11.23
C SER A 97 -4.07 4.44 -9.92
N ARG A 98 -4.99 5.36 -9.61
CA ARG A 98 -5.84 5.29 -8.42
C ARG A 98 -6.69 4.03 -8.37
N GLU A 99 -7.25 3.64 -9.50
CA GLU A 99 -8.08 2.44 -9.66
C GLU A 99 -7.24 1.17 -9.43
N GLN A 100 -6.00 1.16 -9.91
CA GLN A 100 -5.08 0.05 -9.71
C GLN A 100 -4.69 -0.09 -8.24
N VAL A 101 -4.42 1.03 -7.54
CA VAL A 101 -4.19 1.02 -6.09
C VAL A 101 -5.40 0.44 -5.37
N ALA A 102 -6.60 0.97 -5.62
CA ALA A 102 -7.83 0.49 -4.99
C ALA A 102 -8.06 -1.02 -5.23
N LYS A 103 -7.85 -1.49 -6.47
CA LYS A 103 -7.98 -2.91 -6.82
C LYS A 103 -6.98 -3.78 -6.05
N ARG A 104 -5.71 -3.38 -6.00
CA ARG A 104 -4.64 -4.14 -5.33
C ARG A 104 -4.82 -4.18 -3.82
N VAL A 105 -5.23 -3.07 -3.20
CA VAL A 105 -5.51 -3.04 -1.75
C VAL A 105 -6.72 -3.90 -1.41
N LYS A 106 -7.79 -3.87 -2.20
CA LYS A 106 -8.94 -4.77 -2.02
C LYS A 106 -8.52 -6.24 -2.10
N GLN A 107 -7.65 -6.57 -3.05
CA GLN A 107 -7.12 -7.93 -3.18
C GLN A 107 -6.25 -8.33 -1.98
N ALA A 108 -5.39 -7.43 -1.50
CA ALA A 108 -4.60 -7.67 -0.30
C ALA A 108 -5.48 -7.86 0.94
N CYS A 109 -6.53 -7.05 1.08
CA CYS A 109 -7.53 -7.19 2.15
C CYS A 109 -8.22 -8.56 2.08
N LEU A 110 -8.64 -8.99 0.88
CA LEU A 110 -9.25 -10.32 0.68
C LEU A 110 -8.33 -11.46 1.12
N LEU A 111 -7.04 -11.41 0.75
CA LEU A 111 -6.05 -12.43 1.14
C LEU A 111 -5.73 -12.43 2.64
N SER A 112 -5.92 -11.30 3.31
CA SER A 112 -5.77 -11.17 4.77
C SER A 112 -7.07 -11.38 5.54
N ASN A 113 -8.18 -11.73 4.88
CA ASN A 113 -9.51 -11.81 5.49
C ASN A 113 -9.91 -10.51 6.24
N VAL A 114 -9.53 -9.36 5.68
CA VAL A 114 -9.84 -8.02 6.19
C VAL A 114 -10.88 -7.37 5.29
N ARG A 115 -11.89 -6.72 5.87
CA ARG A 115 -12.90 -6.00 5.08
C ARG A 115 -12.42 -4.61 4.66
N TYR A 116 -12.14 -4.44 3.37
CA TYR A 116 -11.84 -3.12 2.80
C TYR A 116 -13.03 -2.16 2.95
N GLY A 117 -12.77 -0.92 3.37
CA GLY A 117 -13.79 0.11 3.65
C GLY A 117 -14.37 0.04 5.07
N GLY A 118 -14.12 -1.04 5.82
CA GLY A 118 -14.53 -1.18 7.22
C GLY A 118 -13.32 -1.27 8.14
N GLU A 119 -12.57 -2.36 8.05
CA GLU A 119 -11.41 -2.63 8.90
C GLU A 119 -10.14 -2.00 8.35
N LEU A 120 -10.03 -1.86 7.03
CA LEU A 120 -8.94 -1.12 6.41
C LEU A 120 -9.43 -0.29 5.23
N ALA A 121 -9.01 0.97 5.12
CA ALA A 121 -9.39 1.84 4.01
C ALA A 121 -8.32 2.89 3.71
N ILE A 122 -8.11 3.19 2.43
CA ILE A 122 -7.40 4.41 2.01
C ILE A 122 -8.43 5.51 1.79
N LYS A 123 -8.26 6.65 2.46
CA LYS A 123 -9.12 7.82 2.33
C LYS A 123 -8.36 8.99 1.72
N GLU A 124 -9.06 9.76 0.90
CA GLU A 124 -8.59 11.04 0.37
C GLU A 124 -9.31 12.17 1.11
N GLY A 125 -8.55 13.20 1.48
CA GLY A 125 -8.99 14.32 2.29
C GLY A 125 -8.90 14.05 3.80
N LEU A 126 -8.63 15.10 4.57
CA LEU A 126 -9.01 15.15 5.96
C LEU A 126 -10.55 15.21 5.98
N SER A 127 -11.22 14.05 6.01
CA SER A 127 -12.59 14.04 6.52
C SER A 127 -12.47 14.49 7.97
N ALA A 128 -12.78 15.77 8.21
CA ALA A 128 -13.01 16.28 9.54
C ALA A 128 -14.04 15.34 10.19
N LEU A 129 -13.59 14.63 11.22
CA LEU A 129 -14.49 14.14 12.26
C LEU A 129 -14.90 15.34 13.11
#